data_AF-A0A125SKU2-F1
#
_entry.id   AF-A0A125SKU2-F1
#
_cell.length_a   1.000
_cell.length_b   1.000
_cell.length_c   1.000
_cell.angle_alpha   90.00
_cell.angle_beta   90.00
_cell.angle_gamma   90.00
#
_symmetry.space_group_name_H-M   'P 1'
#
loop_
_entity.id
_entity.type
_entity.pdbx_description
1 polymer ?
#
loop_
_entity_poly.entity_id
_entity_poly.type
_entity_poly.pdbx_seq_one_letter_code
_entity_poly.pdbx_strand_id
1 'polypeptide(L)'
;VGHQWYWKYEYTDFLTPHEFDSYMIPYKEMDTNGFRLLDVDNRTILPMNTQIRMLITAADVLHSWTVPALGVKVDATPGRLNQTSFFINRPGIFYGQCSEICGANHSFMPIVIESVNTKTFIKWISDALQASS
;
A
#
# COMPACT_ATOMS: atom_id res chain seq x y z
N VAL A 1 -3.39 3.70 5.92
CA VAL A 1 -3.09 4.75 6.93
C VAL A 1 -1.61 5.08 6.89
N GLY A 2 -1.23 6.36 6.82
CA GLY A 2 0.16 6.80 6.87
C GLY A 2 0.69 6.94 8.29
N HIS A 3 1.90 6.46 8.54
CA HIS A 3 2.61 6.53 9.81
C HIS A 3 4.07 6.97 9.58
N GLN A 4 4.73 7.49 10.61
CA GLN A 4 6.17 7.71 10.65
C GLN A 4 6.91 6.38 10.90
N TRP A 5 7.57 5.74 9.93
CA TRP A 5 7.66 6.03 8.48
C TRP A 5 7.35 4.76 7.70
N TYR A 6 6.07 4.43 7.61
CA TYR A 6 5.55 3.23 6.93
C TYR A 6 4.08 3.42 6.56
N TRP A 7 3.53 2.50 5.78
CA TRP A 7 2.11 2.47 5.45
C TRP A 7 1.44 1.25 6.06
N LYS A 8 0.33 1.46 6.77
CA LYS A 8 -0.56 0.37 7.20
C LYS A 8 -1.71 0.22 6.19
N TYR A 9 -1.99 -0.99 5.75
CA TYR A 9 -3.14 -1.29 4.88
C TYR A 9 -4.18 -2.11 5.66
N GLU A 10 -5.45 -1.80 5.44
CA GLU A 10 -6.58 -2.40 6.15
C GLU A 10 -7.64 -2.82 5.12
N TYR A 11 -7.97 -4.11 5.13
CA TYR A 11 -8.99 -4.74 4.30
C TYR A 11 -10.14 -5.18 5.21
N THR A 12 -11.07 -4.25 5.46
CA THR A 12 -12.13 -4.40 6.46
C THR A 12 -13.49 -4.80 5.89
N ASP A 13 -13.60 -4.91 4.56
CA ASP A 13 -14.82 -5.32 3.86
C ASP A 13 -15.14 -6.83 4.02
N PHE A 14 -14.23 -7.61 4.62
CA PHE A 14 -14.36 -9.05 4.83
C PHE A 14 -14.82 -9.39 6.26
N LEU A 15 -15.31 -10.62 6.46
CA LEU A 15 -15.81 -11.12 7.75
C LEU A 15 -14.83 -10.92 8.90
N THR A 16 -13.55 -11.19 8.65
CA THR A 16 -12.46 -10.86 9.56
C THR A 16 -11.65 -9.73 8.94
N PRO A 17 -11.39 -8.62 9.64
CA PRO A 17 -10.49 -7.59 9.16
C PRO A 17 -9.09 -8.15 8.94
N HIS A 18 -8.49 -7.87 7.79
CA HIS A 18 -7.07 -8.15 7.55
C HIS A 18 -6.29 -6.84 7.49
N GLU A 19 -5.23 -6.75 8.27
CA GLU A 19 -4.35 -5.58 8.30
C GLU A 19 -2.89 -5.99 8.38
N PHE A 20 -2.03 -5.14 7.82
CA PHE A 20 -0.58 -5.33 7.86
C PHE A 20 0.15 -3.99 7.66
N ASP A 21 1.38 -3.95 8.15
CA ASP A 21 2.31 -2.85 7.93
C ASP A 21 3.20 -3.13 6.72
N SER A 22 3.56 -2.07 6.01
CA SER A 22 4.42 -2.09 4.83
C SER A 22 5.61 -1.17 5.05
N TYR A 23 6.77 -1.77 5.34
CA TYR A 23 8.05 -1.11 5.57
C TYR A 23 8.97 -1.26 4.37
N MET A 24 9.82 -0.27 4.14
CA MET A 24 10.90 -0.38 3.15
C MET A 24 11.89 -1.47 3.56
N ILE A 25 12.25 -2.35 2.62
CA ILE A 25 13.28 -3.36 2.88
C ILE A 25 14.66 -2.67 3.03
N PRO A 26 15.39 -2.89 4.15
CA PRO A 26 16.72 -2.36 4.32
C PRO A 26 17.70 -2.92 3.28
N TYR A 27 18.68 -2.10 2.86
CA TYR A 27 19.66 -2.50 1.83
C TYR A 27 20.41 -3.81 2.15
N LYS A 28 20.65 -4.10 3.43
CA LYS A 28 21.35 -5.33 3.85
C LYS A 28 20.50 -6.60 3.72
N GLU A 29 19.19 -6.46 3.69
CA GLU A 29 18.20 -7.53 3.61
C GLU A 29 17.60 -7.65 2.19
N MET A 30 18.02 -6.77 1.28
CA MET A 30 17.49 -6.69 -0.07
C MET A 30 18.09 -7.76 -0.98
N ASP A 31 17.24 -8.41 -1.77
CA ASP A 31 17.67 -9.33 -2.82
C ASP A 31 18.51 -8.61 -3.89
N THR A 32 19.36 -9.37 -4.58
CA THR A 32 20.24 -8.86 -5.65
C THR A 32 19.50 -8.14 -6.79
N ASN A 33 18.22 -8.46 -6.99
CA ASN A 33 17.36 -7.85 -8.01
C ASN A 33 16.36 -6.83 -7.44
N GLY A 34 16.48 -6.49 -6.16
CA GLY A 34 15.59 -5.54 -5.50
C GLY A 34 15.84 -4.09 -5.92
N PHE A 35 14.78 -3.29 -5.92
CA PHE A 35 14.85 -1.86 -6.18
C PHE A 35 15.12 -1.10 -4.88
N ARG A 36 16.33 -0.53 -4.79
CA ARG A 36 16.76 0.32 -3.66
C ARG A 36 15.75 1.45 -3.42
N LEU A 37 15.33 1.60 -2.15
CA LEU A 37 14.36 2.59 -1.66
C LEU A 37 12.91 2.41 -2.12
N LEU A 38 12.60 1.38 -2.90
CA LEU A 38 11.26 1.18 -3.47
C LEU A 38 10.61 -0.11 -3.00
N ASP A 39 11.35 -1.19 -2.84
CA ASP A 39 10.77 -2.45 -2.38
C ASP A 39 10.38 -2.41 -0.89
N VAL A 40 9.30 -3.12 -0.58
CA VAL A 40 8.70 -3.24 0.75
C VAL A 40 8.57 -4.71 1.14
N ASP A 41 8.51 -4.97 2.44
CA ASP A 41 8.31 -6.30 3.02
C ASP A 41 6.94 -6.89 2.66
N ASN A 42 5.88 -6.08 2.78
CA ASN A 42 4.50 -6.46 2.48
C ASN A 42 3.92 -5.52 1.44
N ARG A 43 3.66 -6.06 0.25
CA ARG A 43 3.00 -5.33 -0.85
C ARG A 43 1.49 -5.34 -0.64
N THR A 44 0.82 -4.27 -1.04
CA THR A 44 -0.64 -4.24 -1.03
C THR A 44 -1.19 -4.88 -2.30
N ILE A 45 -1.92 -5.99 -2.16
CA ILE A 45 -2.40 -6.78 -3.30
C ILE A 45 -3.80 -6.31 -3.70
N LEU A 46 -3.97 -5.93 -4.96
CA LEU A 46 -5.25 -5.44 -5.49
C LEU A 46 -5.70 -6.23 -6.73
N PRO A 47 -6.99 -6.53 -6.88
CA PRO A 47 -7.50 -7.19 -8.08
C PRO A 47 -7.49 -6.24 -9.28
N MET A 48 -6.89 -6.67 -10.39
CA MET A 48 -7.01 -5.99 -11.68
C MET A 48 -8.44 -6.08 -12.22
N ASN A 49 -8.76 -5.22 -13.19
CA ASN A 49 -10.06 -5.12 -13.85
C ASN A 49 -11.25 -4.91 -12.90
N THR A 50 -10.99 -4.31 -11.73
CA THR A 50 -11.99 -3.99 -10.72
C THR A 50 -11.80 -2.54 -10.28
N GLN A 51 -12.91 -1.83 -10.06
CA GLN A 51 -12.84 -0.48 -9.51
C GLN A 51 -12.43 -0.56 -8.04
N ILE A 52 -11.29 0.02 -7.69
CA ILE A 52 -10.80 0.08 -6.32
C ILE A 52 -11.20 1.42 -5.71
N ARG A 53 -11.81 1.38 -4.53
CA ARG A 53 -11.97 2.55 -3.66
C ARG A 53 -10.90 2.51 -2.60
N MET A 54 -10.13 3.57 -2.45
CA MET A 54 -9.12 3.69 -1.41
C MET A 54 -9.48 4.84 -0.46
N LEU A 55 -9.42 4.55 0.83
CA LEU A 55 -9.60 5.51 1.91
C LEU A 55 -8.23 5.79 2.54
N ILE A 56 -7.85 7.06 2.59
CA ILE A 56 -6.48 7.49 2.89
C ILE A 56 -6.56 8.51 4.02
N THR A 57 -5.84 8.24 5.10
CA THR A 57 -5.70 9.06 6.30
C THR A 57 -4.33 8.80 6.92
N ALA A 58 -3.94 9.60 7.90
CA ALA A 58 -2.71 9.43 8.66
C ALA A 58 -2.98 9.33 10.17
N ALA A 59 -2.09 8.65 10.89
CA ALA A 59 -2.18 8.49 12.34
C ALA A 59 -1.37 9.55 13.12
N ASP A 60 -0.42 10.22 12.47
CA ASP A 60 0.53 11.13 13.13
C ASP A 60 0.62 12.51 12.45
N VAL A 61 1.41 12.63 11.38
CA VAL A 61 1.67 13.86 10.63
C VAL A 61 1.07 13.76 9.23
N LEU A 62 1.26 14.81 8.42
CA LEU A 62 0.89 14.76 7.01
C LEU A 62 1.76 13.76 6.26
N HIS A 63 1.13 12.96 5.41
CA HIS A 63 1.78 12.14 4.38
C HIS A 63 1.01 12.31 3.06
N SER A 64 1.49 11.72 1.97
CA SER A 64 0.73 11.70 0.72
C SER A 64 0.94 10.39 -0.01
N TRP A 65 -0.14 9.63 -0.17
CA TRP A 65 -0.13 8.33 -0.82
C TRP A 65 -0.17 8.53 -2.34
N THR A 66 0.95 8.20 -3.00
CA THR A 66 1.15 8.52 -4.43
C THR A 66 1.67 7.31 -5.19
N VAL A 67 0.96 6.95 -6.27
CA VAL A 67 1.35 5.92 -7.23
C VAL A 67 1.26 6.51 -8.65
N PRO A 68 2.37 7.05 -9.19
CA PRO A 68 2.36 7.82 -10.43
C PRO A 68 1.84 7.05 -11.64
N ALA A 69 2.17 5.76 -11.74
CA ALA A 69 1.74 4.90 -12.84
C ALA A 69 0.21 4.69 -12.90
N LEU A 70 -0.50 4.95 -11.80
CA LEU A 70 -1.97 4.93 -11.73
C LEU A 70 -2.58 6.33 -11.79
N GLY A 71 -1.76 7.39 -11.85
CA GLY A 71 -2.23 8.77 -11.80
C GLY A 71 -2.86 9.15 -10.46
N VAL A 72 -2.52 8.44 -9.37
CA VAL A 72 -3.09 8.69 -8.04
C VAL A 72 -2.08 9.41 -7.16
N LYS A 73 -2.51 10.54 -6.59
CA LYS A 73 -1.85 11.25 -5.49
C LYS A 73 -2.94 11.77 -4.57
N VAL A 74 -2.90 11.38 -3.30
CA VAL A 74 -3.88 11.80 -2.30
C VAL A 74 -3.20 12.00 -0.96
N ASP A 75 -3.42 13.17 -0.37
CA ASP A 75 -2.85 13.49 0.93
C ASP A 75 -3.53 12.68 2.04
N ALA A 76 -2.70 12.18 2.96
CA ALA A 76 -3.12 11.50 4.17
C ALA A 76 -3.02 12.52 5.32
N THR A 77 -4.16 12.98 5.80
CA THR A 77 -4.25 14.04 6.81
C THR A 77 -4.82 13.48 8.12
N PRO A 78 -4.15 13.64 9.26
CA PRO A 78 -4.70 13.21 10.55
C PRO A 78 -6.07 13.84 10.81
N GLY A 79 -7.03 13.01 11.22
CA GLY A 79 -8.41 13.45 11.46
C GLY A 79 -9.28 13.65 10.20
N ARG A 80 -8.77 13.34 8.99
CA ARG A 80 -9.54 13.42 7.74
C ARG A 80 -9.37 12.16 6.89
N LEU A 81 -10.49 11.55 6.52
CA LEU A 81 -10.53 10.39 5.63
C LEU A 81 -10.77 10.84 4.19
N ASN A 82 -9.71 10.89 3.38
CA ASN A 82 -9.82 11.19 1.95
C ASN A 82 -10.14 9.93 1.16
N GLN A 83 -11.00 10.06 0.14
CA GLN A 83 -11.38 8.96 -0.73
C GLN A 83 -10.86 9.21 -2.14
N THR A 84 -10.32 8.16 -2.77
CA THR A 84 -10.07 8.13 -4.22
C THR A 84 -10.57 6.82 -4.81
N SER A 85 -10.70 6.78 -6.13
CA SER A 85 -11.00 5.54 -6.83
C SER A 85 -10.21 5.44 -8.11
N PHE A 86 -9.70 4.25 -8.40
CA PHE A 86 -8.86 3.99 -9.56
C PHE A 86 -9.10 2.58 -10.10
N PHE A 87 -8.61 2.33 -11.31
CA PHE A 87 -8.76 1.08 -12.02
C PHE A 87 -7.40 0.62 -12.53
N ILE A 88 -7.06 -0.65 -12.31
CA ILE A 88 -5.81 -1.25 -12.83
C ILE A 88 -6.18 -2.24 -13.93
N ASN A 89 -5.72 -2.00 -15.16
CA ASN A 89 -6.10 -2.76 -16.35
C ASN A 89 -5.13 -3.89 -16.74
N ARG A 90 -4.05 -4.08 -15.98
CA ARG A 90 -3.02 -5.08 -16.26
C ARG A 90 -2.40 -5.61 -14.97
N PRO A 91 -1.95 -6.88 -14.95
CA PRO A 91 -1.21 -7.39 -13.81
C PRO A 91 0.18 -6.73 -13.74
N GLY A 92 0.77 -6.72 -12.56
CA GLY A 92 2.14 -6.23 -12.36
C GLY A 92 2.35 -5.52 -11.03
N ILE A 93 3.57 -5.02 -10.84
CA ILE A 93 3.98 -4.29 -9.64
C ILE A 93 4.02 -2.80 -9.97
N PHE A 94 3.36 -1.98 -9.14
CA PHE A 94 3.29 -0.54 -9.29
C PHE A 94 3.91 0.13 -8.08
N TYR A 95 4.92 0.95 -8.33
CA TYR A 95 5.68 1.65 -7.30
C TYR A 95 5.18 3.07 -7.08
N GLY A 96 5.33 3.52 -5.84
CA GLY A 96 4.98 4.85 -5.37
C GLY A 96 5.86 5.27 -4.19
N GLN A 97 5.77 6.54 -3.81
CA GLN A 97 6.48 7.09 -2.66
C GLN A 97 5.62 8.13 -1.95
N CYS A 98 5.92 8.38 -0.68
CA CYS A 98 5.31 9.50 0.05
C CYS A 98 5.67 10.83 -0.65
N SER A 99 4.65 11.65 -0.95
CA SER A 99 4.81 12.92 -1.69
C SER A 99 4.49 14.16 -0.86
N GLU A 100 4.57 14.05 0.46
CA GLU A 100 4.40 15.15 1.44
C GLU A 100 5.42 14.99 2.57
N ILE A 101 6.04 16.09 3.01
CA ILE A 101 7.16 16.04 3.96
C ILE A 101 6.68 15.55 5.35
N CYS A 102 7.24 14.43 5.81
CA CYS A 102 6.76 13.75 7.02
C CYS A 102 7.86 13.43 8.07
N GLY A 103 9.02 14.07 7.97
CA GLY A 103 10.13 13.97 8.92
C GLY A 103 11.36 13.24 8.39
N ALA A 104 12.18 12.71 9.30
CA ALA A 104 13.54 12.23 9.01
C ALA A 104 13.63 11.16 7.91
N ASN A 105 12.70 10.20 7.91
CA ASN A 105 12.70 9.10 6.94
C ASN A 105 11.64 9.29 5.84
N HIS A 106 11.31 10.54 5.50
CA HIS A 106 10.33 10.86 4.45
C HIS A 106 10.60 10.13 3.12
N SER A 107 11.86 9.99 2.73
CA SER A 107 12.25 9.29 1.49
C SER A 107 12.23 7.75 1.59
N PHE A 108 11.93 7.18 2.76
CA PHE A 108 12.09 5.76 3.07
C PHE A 108 10.79 5.05 3.44
N MET A 109 9.66 5.55 2.94
CA MET A 109 8.34 4.94 3.11
C MET A 109 7.63 4.75 1.76
N PRO A 110 8.17 3.86 0.90
CA PRO A 110 7.62 3.61 -0.43
C PRO A 110 6.27 2.89 -0.35
N ILE A 111 5.59 2.87 -1.49
CA ILE A 111 4.31 2.21 -1.70
C ILE A 111 4.51 1.20 -2.83
N VAL A 112 4.07 -0.03 -2.61
CA VAL A 112 4.10 -1.07 -3.66
C VAL A 112 2.74 -1.74 -3.73
N ILE A 113 2.12 -1.64 -4.90
CA ILE A 113 0.90 -2.37 -5.25
C ILE A 113 1.26 -3.55 -6.11
N GLU A 114 0.74 -4.73 -5.76
CA GLU A 114 0.76 -5.89 -6.63
C GLU A 114 -0.63 -6.10 -7.24
N SER A 115 -0.75 -5.87 -8.55
CA SER A 115 -1.99 -6.09 -9.27
C SER A 115 -2.05 -7.53 -9.79
N VAL A 116 -3.04 -8.28 -9.32
CA VAL A 116 -3.24 -9.69 -9.64
C VAL A 116 -4.63 -9.95 -10.21
N ASN A 117 -4.86 -11.11 -10.82
CA ASN A 117 -6.21 -11.49 -11.22
C ASN A 117 -7.11 -11.72 -9.98
N THR A 118 -8.43 -11.58 -10.15
CA THR A 118 -9.40 -11.71 -9.06
C THR A 118 -9.31 -13.04 -8.30
N LYS A 119 -9.02 -14.15 -8.99
CA LYS A 119 -8.91 -15.48 -8.34
C LYS A 119 -7.71 -15.53 -7.38
N THR A 120 -6.56 -14.99 -7.81
CA THR A 120 -5.36 -14.90 -6.98
C THR A 120 -5.59 -13.97 -5.78
N PHE A 121 -6.27 -12.83 -5.99
CA PHE A 121 -6.62 -11.92 -4.89
C PHE A 121 -7.54 -12.60 -3.85
N ILE A 122 -8.61 -13.28 -4.29
CA ILE A 122 -9.53 -14.00 -3.40
C ILE A 122 -8.80 -15.10 -2.62
N LYS A 123 -7.90 -15.83 -3.29
CA LYS A 123 -7.09 -16.84 -2.61
C LYS A 123 -6.20 -16.21 -1.54
N TRP A 124 -5.46 -15.15 -1.89
CA TRP A 124 -4.57 -14.46 -0.97
C TRP A 124 -5.31 -13.95 0.27
N ILE A 125 -6.44 -13.27 0.10
CA ILE A 125 -7.20 -12.77 1.25
C ILE A 125 -7.79 -13.93 2.07
N SER A 126 -8.26 -15.01 1.44
CA SER A 126 -8.76 -16.19 2.17
C SER A 126 -7.68 -16.84 3.02
N ASP A 127 -6.47 -17.01 2.48
CA ASP A 127 -5.33 -17.60 3.19
C ASP A 127 -4.92 -16.70 4.37
N ALA A 128 -4.91 -15.37 4.16
CA ALA A 128 -4.61 -14.39 5.21
C ALA A 128 -5.64 -14.40 6.35
N LEU A 129 -6.92 -14.59 6.04
CA LEU A 129 -7.99 -14.70 7.05
C LEU A 129 -7.86 -15.97 7.89
N GLN A 130 -7.45 -17.10 7.29
CA GLN A 130 -7.24 -18.36 8.01
C GLN A 130 -5.99 -18.34 8.89
N ALA A 131 -4.96 -17.58 8.53
CA ALA A 131 -3.76 -17.42 9.36
C ALA A 131 -4.01 -16.59 10.63
N SER A 132 -5.10 -15.82 10.68
CA SER A 132 -5.51 -14.97 11.82
C SER A 132 -6.47 -15.64 12.80
N SER A 133 -6.84 -16.91 12.58
CA SER A 133 -7.70 -17.73 13.45
C SER A 133 -6.92 -18.82 14.17
#